data_AF-A0A969YQL0-F1
#
_entry.id   AF-A0A969YQL0-F1
#
_cell.length_a   1.000
_cell.length_b   1.000
_cell.length_c   1.000
_cell.angle_alpha   90.00
_cell.angle_beta   90.00
_cell.angle_gamma   90.00
#
_symmetry.space_group_name_H-M   'P 1'
#
loop_
_entity.id
_entity.type
_entity.pdbx_description
1 polymer ?
#
loop_
_entity_poly.entity_id
_entity_poly.type
_entity_poly.pdbx_seq_one_letter_code
_entity_poly.pdbx_strand_id
1 'polypeptide(L)'
;MLLNLIRDKWIAIRRRDGTKERIAPWEITSDYLTNPIVTLDAPRPDFNGALIQFLIGIVQTVTPPKDEEDWEDHLHEPPTPVRLEEIFSCVAHAFELGGNGPRFMQDFQSLQTEELRIANLLIETPGENALRNNTDHFIKRGGVETMCPPCCATALFALQTNAPSGGAGHRTSLRGGGPLTTVVLGDGTESNTLWQMVWLNVLEEDTFLRTCGNPAKTAEEDKFPWLAPTRTSEPKSGRETNPEDVHPAQMFWGMPRRIRLNLDDCVRSICEICGALDSNCVRAYRTKNYGVNYTGPWHHPLSPHTRKEGIPVPVHAQPGGVSYRHWLGLVQEDEKRSREPSRIVHHFRENRQKAEDPFR
;
A
#
# COMPACT_ATOMS: atom_id res chain seq x y z
N MET A 1 -11.43 -10.91 18.10
CA MET A 1 -11.85 -10.11 16.93
C MET A 1 -10.93 -10.47 15.77
N LEU A 2 -11.48 -10.91 14.65
CA LEU A 2 -10.71 -11.43 13.52
C LEU A 2 -11.26 -10.72 12.28
N LEU A 3 -10.73 -9.53 11.98
CA LEU A 3 -10.91 -8.94 10.65
C LEU A 3 -9.86 -9.60 9.75
N ASN A 4 -10.30 -10.35 8.77
CA ASN A 4 -9.46 -10.87 7.71
C ASN A 4 -9.59 -9.97 6.48
N LEU A 5 -8.49 -9.34 6.06
CA LEU A 5 -8.51 -8.33 5.01
C LEU A 5 -8.75 -8.91 3.61
N ILE A 6 -8.80 -10.23 3.45
CA ILE A 6 -9.18 -10.90 2.20
C ILE A 6 -10.66 -11.33 2.23
N ARG A 7 -11.15 -11.88 3.33
CA ARG A 7 -12.50 -12.48 3.40
C ARG A 7 -13.60 -11.48 3.73
N ASP A 8 -13.32 -10.52 4.61
CA ASP A 8 -14.34 -9.63 5.14
C ASP A 8 -14.56 -8.39 4.24
N LYS A 9 -15.76 -7.81 4.33
CA LYS A 9 -16.09 -6.56 3.63
C LYS A 9 -15.63 -5.34 4.41
N TRP A 10 -14.53 -4.72 3.98
CA TRP A 10 -13.91 -3.61 4.73
C TRP A 10 -13.48 -2.41 3.87
N ILE A 11 -13.34 -2.59 2.55
CA ILE A 11 -12.89 -1.54 1.63
C ILE A 11 -14.11 -0.71 1.22
N ALA A 12 -14.14 0.57 1.60
CA ALA A 12 -15.21 1.48 1.22
C ALA A 12 -15.09 1.90 -0.26
N ILE A 13 -16.18 1.77 -1.01
CA ILE A 13 -16.23 2.07 -2.44
C ILE A 13 -17.48 2.87 -2.80
N ARG A 14 -17.49 3.38 -4.01
CA ARG A 14 -18.68 3.95 -4.66
C ARG A 14 -18.87 3.34 -6.04
N ARG A 15 -20.11 2.93 -6.33
CA ARG A 15 -20.55 2.42 -7.62
C ARG A 15 -20.96 3.54 -8.58
N ARG A 16 -21.18 3.18 -9.85
CA ARG A 16 -21.55 4.12 -10.92
C ARG A 16 -22.84 4.89 -10.61
N ASP A 17 -23.83 4.24 -10.01
CA ASP A 17 -25.08 4.87 -9.58
C ASP A 17 -24.95 5.78 -8.33
N GLY A 18 -23.75 5.87 -7.74
CA GLY A 18 -23.48 6.62 -6.52
C GLY A 18 -23.66 5.83 -5.23
N THR A 19 -24.10 4.57 -5.29
CA THR A 19 -24.23 3.69 -4.12
C THR A 19 -22.87 3.55 -3.42
N LYS A 20 -22.89 3.71 -2.10
CA LYS A 20 -21.72 3.58 -1.22
C LYS A 20 -21.86 2.32 -0.38
N GLU A 21 -20.84 1.48 -0.40
CA GLU A 21 -20.82 0.27 0.40
C GLU A 21 -19.39 -0.18 0.72
N ARG A 22 -19.28 -1.30 1.43
CA ARG A 22 -18.00 -1.97 1.68
C ARG A 22 -17.95 -3.29 0.94
N ILE A 23 -16.77 -3.59 0.40
CA ILE A 23 -16.49 -4.82 -0.32
C ILE A 23 -15.31 -5.55 0.32
N ALA A 24 -15.24 -6.86 0.11
CA ALA A 24 -13.98 -7.59 0.23
C ALA A 24 -13.13 -7.34 -1.04
N PRO A 25 -11.80 -7.51 -1.00
CA PRO A 25 -10.96 -7.24 -2.17
C PRO A 25 -11.35 -8.03 -3.44
N TRP A 26 -11.84 -9.26 -3.29
CA TRP A 26 -12.27 -10.12 -4.40
C TRP A 26 -13.62 -9.71 -5.01
N GLU A 27 -14.40 -8.85 -4.34
CA GLU A 27 -15.66 -8.30 -4.85
C GLU A 27 -15.46 -7.07 -5.76
N ILE A 28 -14.21 -6.70 -6.08
CA ILE A 28 -13.88 -5.54 -6.94
C ILE A 28 -14.50 -5.59 -8.34
N THR A 29 -14.87 -6.79 -8.82
CA THR A 29 -15.55 -7.03 -10.10
C THR A 29 -17.05 -7.35 -9.94
N SER A 30 -17.62 -7.15 -8.74
CA SER A 30 -19.06 -7.36 -8.50
C SER A 30 -19.91 -6.36 -9.30
N ASP A 31 -20.98 -6.87 -9.90
CA ASP A 31 -21.91 -6.10 -10.76
C ASP A 31 -21.22 -5.31 -11.88
N TYR A 32 -20.08 -5.81 -12.39
CA TYR A 32 -19.24 -5.09 -13.35
C TYR A 32 -19.98 -4.59 -14.60
N LEU A 33 -20.91 -5.40 -15.14
CA LEU A 33 -21.66 -5.06 -16.35
C LEU A 33 -22.83 -4.11 -16.10
N THR A 34 -23.39 -4.07 -14.89
CA THR A 34 -24.66 -3.38 -14.58
C THR A 34 -24.46 -2.15 -13.71
N ASN A 35 -23.67 -2.26 -12.64
CA ASN A 35 -23.38 -1.16 -11.72
C ASN A 35 -21.95 -1.29 -11.16
N PRO A 36 -20.93 -1.10 -12.02
CA PRO A 36 -19.54 -1.33 -11.62
C PRO A 36 -19.11 -0.39 -10.51
N ILE A 37 -18.09 -0.84 -9.76
CA ILE A 37 -17.37 0.00 -8.81
C ILE A 37 -16.49 0.97 -9.59
N VAL A 38 -16.63 2.27 -9.34
CA VAL A 38 -15.91 3.31 -10.10
C VAL A 38 -14.79 3.96 -9.30
N THR A 39 -14.87 3.94 -7.96
CA THR A 39 -13.84 4.58 -7.14
C THR A 39 -13.84 4.08 -5.69
N LEU A 40 -12.72 4.27 -5.01
CA LEU A 40 -12.59 4.10 -3.57
C LEU A 40 -13.28 5.30 -2.86
N ASP A 41 -13.93 5.03 -1.73
CA ASP A 41 -14.63 6.03 -0.91
C ASP A 41 -14.16 5.96 0.55
N ALA A 42 -12.85 5.83 0.76
CA ALA A 42 -12.28 5.88 2.09
C ALA A 42 -12.54 7.26 2.73
N PRO A 43 -12.67 7.33 4.07
CA PRO A 43 -12.95 8.58 4.78
C PRO A 43 -11.82 9.62 4.68
N ARG A 44 -10.65 9.23 4.17
CA ARG A 44 -9.47 10.09 4.03
C ARG A 44 -8.79 9.91 2.67
N PRO A 45 -8.25 10.96 2.04
CA PRO A 45 -7.54 10.84 0.77
C PRO A 45 -6.27 9.97 0.82
N ASP A 46 -5.48 10.05 1.89
CA ASP A 46 -4.30 9.20 2.08
C ASP A 46 -4.68 7.73 2.21
N PHE A 47 -5.86 7.43 2.78
CA PHE A 47 -6.40 6.07 2.84
C PHE A 47 -6.82 5.57 1.46
N ASN A 48 -7.40 6.40 0.60
CA ASN A 48 -7.63 6.02 -0.81
C ASN A 48 -6.30 5.71 -1.52
N GLY A 49 -5.28 6.55 -1.31
CA GLY A 49 -3.94 6.33 -1.85
C GLY A 49 -3.26 5.06 -1.33
N ALA A 50 -3.54 4.66 -0.09
CA ALA A 50 -3.07 3.40 0.48
C ALA A 50 -3.87 2.20 -0.06
N LEU A 51 -5.20 2.29 -0.13
CA LEU A 51 -6.06 1.20 -0.60
C LEU A 51 -5.85 0.87 -2.08
N ILE A 52 -5.58 1.85 -2.94
CA ILE A 52 -5.25 1.55 -4.34
C ILE A 52 -3.93 0.77 -4.44
N GLN A 53 -2.93 1.12 -3.63
CA GLN A 53 -1.66 0.37 -3.54
C GLN A 53 -1.86 -1.04 -2.97
N PHE A 54 -2.77 -1.20 -2.00
CA PHE A 54 -3.15 -2.51 -1.46
C PHE A 54 -3.79 -3.39 -2.54
N LEU A 55 -4.76 -2.86 -3.30
CA LEU A 55 -5.46 -3.58 -4.36
C LEU A 55 -4.53 -3.96 -5.52
N ILE A 56 -3.66 -3.04 -5.96
CA ILE A 56 -2.62 -3.36 -6.94
C ILE A 56 -1.68 -4.41 -6.39
N GLY A 57 -1.23 -4.26 -5.14
CA GLY A 57 -0.31 -5.18 -4.50
C GLY A 57 -0.85 -6.61 -4.39
N ILE A 58 -2.12 -6.78 -3.99
CA ILE A 58 -2.72 -8.11 -3.90
C ILE A 58 -2.89 -8.73 -5.28
N VAL A 59 -3.42 -8.00 -6.27
CA VAL A 59 -3.58 -8.51 -7.64
C VAL A 59 -2.23 -8.90 -8.23
N GLN A 60 -1.21 -8.03 -8.14
CA GLN A 60 0.15 -8.32 -8.60
C GLN A 60 0.79 -9.53 -7.89
N THR A 61 0.44 -9.79 -6.63
CA THR A 61 1.03 -10.87 -5.83
C THR A 61 0.41 -12.24 -6.14
N VAL A 62 -0.91 -12.30 -6.38
CA VAL A 62 -1.63 -13.60 -6.48
C VAL A 62 -2.26 -13.87 -7.84
N THR A 63 -2.46 -12.86 -8.68
CA THR A 63 -3.03 -13.02 -10.02
C THR A 63 -2.44 -12.02 -11.03
N PRO A 64 -1.11 -11.89 -11.12
CA PRO A 64 -0.52 -11.10 -12.21
C PRO A 64 -0.87 -11.71 -13.57
N PRO A 65 -0.99 -10.89 -14.63
CA PRO A 65 -1.15 -11.42 -15.98
C PRO A 65 0.07 -12.25 -16.37
N LYS A 66 -0.15 -13.32 -17.12
CA LYS A 66 0.93 -14.18 -17.62
C LYS A 66 1.75 -13.49 -18.70
N ASP A 67 1.07 -12.78 -19.57
CA ASP A 67 1.60 -12.06 -20.72
C ASP A 67 0.67 -10.88 -21.09
N GLU A 68 0.98 -10.20 -22.20
CA GLU A 68 0.21 -9.04 -22.66
C GLU A 68 -1.19 -9.42 -23.18
N GLU A 69 -1.37 -10.63 -23.74
CA GLU A 69 -2.67 -11.11 -24.22
C GLU A 69 -3.60 -11.35 -23.02
N ASP A 70 -3.13 -12.06 -22.00
CA ASP A 70 -3.85 -12.27 -20.74
C ASP A 70 -4.18 -10.94 -20.03
N TRP A 71 -3.31 -9.92 -20.18
CA TRP A 71 -3.57 -8.58 -19.68
C TRP A 71 -4.69 -7.88 -20.46
N GLU A 72 -4.66 -7.88 -21.80
CA GLU A 72 -5.69 -7.22 -22.64
C GLU A 72 -7.07 -7.89 -22.42
N ASP A 73 -7.11 -9.23 -22.37
CA ASP A 73 -8.32 -10.01 -22.10
C ASP A 73 -8.98 -9.59 -20.78
N HIS A 74 -8.23 -9.62 -19.68
CA HIS A 74 -8.79 -9.30 -18.35
C HIS A 74 -9.02 -7.81 -18.10
N LEU A 75 -8.49 -6.91 -18.94
CA LEU A 75 -8.84 -5.50 -18.93
C LEU A 75 -10.29 -5.29 -19.43
N HIS A 76 -10.69 -6.07 -20.44
CA HIS A 76 -12.01 -6.00 -21.06
C HIS A 76 -13.03 -6.92 -20.38
N GLU A 77 -12.62 -8.15 -20.07
CA GLU A 77 -13.42 -9.20 -19.44
C GLU A 77 -12.81 -9.58 -18.09
N PRO A 78 -13.12 -8.85 -17.01
CA PRO A 78 -12.55 -9.14 -15.69
C PRO A 78 -12.96 -10.53 -15.18
N PRO A 79 -12.13 -11.17 -14.33
CA PRO A 79 -12.53 -12.39 -13.66
C PRO A 79 -13.77 -12.18 -12.79
N THR A 80 -14.61 -13.22 -12.69
CA THR A 80 -15.78 -13.17 -11.82
C THR A 80 -15.38 -13.04 -10.34
N PRO A 81 -16.24 -12.46 -9.47
CA PRO A 81 -15.95 -12.38 -8.04
C PRO A 81 -15.65 -13.73 -7.39
N VAL A 82 -16.35 -14.79 -7.82
CA VAL A 82 -16.13 -16.16 -7.34
C VAL A 82 -14.72 -16.62 -7.68
N ARG A 83 -14.24 -16.36 -8.91
CA ARG A 83 -12.89 -16.72 -9.32
C ARG A 83 -11.84 -15.92 -8.54
N LEU A 84 -12.06 -14.63 -8.32
CA LEU A 84 -11.18 -13.81 -7.51
C LEU A 84 -11.15 -14.27 -6.05
N GLU A 85 -12.27 -14.70 -5.49
CA GLU A 85 -12.36 -15.22 -4.12
C GLU A 85 -11.52 -16.49 -3.96
N GLU A 86 -11.63 -17.44 -4.92
CA GLU A 86 -10.82 -18.65 -4.95
C GLU A 86 -9.32 -18.33 -4.97
N ILE A 87 -8.91 -17.39 -5.84
CA ILE A 87 -7.51 -17.02 -5.97
C ILE A 87 -7.01 -16.31 -4.71
N PHE A 88 -7.72 -15.30 -4.23
CA PHE A 88 -7.25 -14.48 -3.10
C PHE A 88 -7.25 -15.28 -1.79
N SER A 89 -8.15 -16.26 -1.66
CA SER A 89 -8.22 -17.13 -0.48
C SER A 89 -6.93 -17.90 -0.21
N CYS A 90 -6.06 -18.10 -1.21
CA CYS A 90 -4.78 -18.79 -1.05
C CYS A 90 -3.81 -18.07 -0.10
N VAL A 91 -3.97 -16.76 0.09
CA VAL A 91 -3.14 -15.96 1.02
C VAL A 91 -3.93 -15.44 2.22
N ALA A 92 -5.21 -15.80 2.38
CA ALA A 92 -6.07 -15.21 3.41
C ALA A 92 -5.50 -15.34 4.84
N HIS A 93 -4.78 -16.43 5.15
CA HIS A 93 -4.14 -16.62 6.46
C HIS A 93 -3.07 -15.57 6.80
N ALA A 94 -2.47 -14.94 5.78
CA ALA A 94 -1.51 -13.86 5.98
C ALA A 94 -2.19 -12.51 6.28
N PHE A 95 -3.49 -12.37 6.07
CA PHE A 95 -4.19 -11.08 6.13
C PHE A 95 -5.09 -10.94 7.36
N GLU A 96 -4.83 -11.72 8.42
CA GLU A 96 -5.49 -11.60 9.71
C GLU A 96 -5.01 -10.35 10.46
N LEU A 97 -5.89 -9.39 10.76
CA LEU A 97 -5.49 -8.21 11.54
C LEU A 97 -5.26 -8.55 13.02
N GLY A 98 -5.92 -9.58 13.53
CA GLY A 98 -5.92 -10.01 14.94
C GLY A 98 -5.72 -11.51 15.11
N GLY A 99 -5.83 -12.00 16.34
CA GLY A 99 -5.67 -13.43 16.67
C GLY A 99 -4.31 -13.80 17.26
N ASN A 100 -4.09 -15.09 17.49
CA ASN A 100 -2.92 -15.61 18.23
C ASN A 100 -1.69 -15.85 17.33
N GLY A 101 -1.87 -15.90 16.01
CA GLY A 101 -0.79 -16.10 15.05
C GLY A 101 -0.13 -14.81 14.57
N PRO A 102 0.64 -14.89 13.46
CA PRO A 102 1.02 -13.76 12.64
C PRO A 102 -0.16 -12.81 12.40
N ARG A 103 0.09 -11.51 12.49
CA ARG A 103 -0.93 -10.48 12.21
C ARG A 103 -0.44 -9.58 11.08
N PHE A 104 -1.35 -9.24 10.18
CA PHE A 104 -1.09 -8.40 9.01
C PHE A 104 -0.26 -7.17 9.38
N MET A 105 0.94 -7.10 8.80
CA MET A 105 1.92 -6.01 8.93
C MET A 105 2.25 -5.54 10.36
N GLN A 106 2.14 -6.44 11.34
CA GLN A 106 2.50 -6.18 12.72
C GLN A 106 3.77 -6.95 13.10
N ASP A 107 4.43 -6.52 14.18
CA ASP A 107 5.54 -7.28 14.76
C ASP A 107 5.07 -8.69 15.11
N PHE A 108 5.91 -9.67 14.80
CA PHE A 108 5.64 -11.09 15.01
C PHE A 108 5.47 -11.38 16.50
N GLN A 109 6.26 -10.69 17.34
CA GLN A 109 6.21 -10.82 18.78
C GLN A 109 5.36 -9.72 19.41
N SER A 110 4.80 -10.01 20.58
CA SER A 110 4.22 -8.97 21.43
C SER A 110 5.30 -8.00 21.88
N LEU A 111 4.99 -6.70 21.83
CA LEU A 111 5.93 -5.66 22.24
C LEU A 111 5.69 -5.25 23.69
N GLN A 112 6.75 -5.22 24.49
CA GLN A 112 6.73 -4.72 25.87
C GLN A 112 7.28 -3.30 25.90
N THR A 113 6.51 -2.36 25.35
CA THR A 113 6.80 -0.93 25.31
C THR A 113 5.59 -0.14 25.79
N GLU A 114 5.80 1.15 26.07
CA GLU A 114 4.70 2.06 26.42
C GLU A 114 3.66 2.13 25.30
N GLU A 115 2.40 2.32 25.72
CA GLU A 115 1.28 2.42 24.81
C GLU A 115 1.19 3.82 24.22
N LEU A 116 1.11 3.87 22.88
CA LEU A 116 0.85 5.08 22.15
C LEU A 116 -0.63 5.15 21.79
N ARG A 117 -1.16 6.38 21.77
CA ARG A 117 -2.53 6.65 21.31
C ARG A 117 -2.69 6.21 19.86
N ILE A 118 -3.84 5.64 19.50
CA ILE A 118 -4.11 5.16 18.15
C ILE A 118 -3.98 6.25 17.07
N ALA A 119 -4.21 7.51 17.41
CA ALA A 119 -3.95 8.65 16.52
C ALA A 119 -2.52 8.69 15.98
N ASN A 120 -1.53 8.25 16.77
CA ASN A 120 -0.12 8.29 16.37
C ASN A 120 0.20 7.33 15.21
N LEU A 121 -0.75 6.46 14.83
CA LEU A 121 -0.65 5.63 13.63
C LEU A 121 -0.91 6.44 12.34
N LEU A 122 -1.60 7.58 12.44
CA LEU A 122 -1.88 8.47 11.31
C LEU A 122 -0.64 9.33 10.99
N ILE A 123 -0.30 9.43 9.71
CA ILE A 123 0.98 10.01 9.24
C ILE A 123 1.15 11.49 9.62
N GLU A 124 0.05 12.24 9.68
CA GLU A 124 0.01 13.66 10.01
C GLU A 124 0.08 13.94 11.52
N THR A 125 -0.13 12.93 12.37
CA THR A 125 -0.17 13.15 13.82
C THR A 125 1.20 13.61 14.32
N PRO A 126 1.27 14.72 15.08
CA PRO A 126 2.54 15.31 15.47
C PRO A 126 3.28 14.39 16.45
N GLY A 127 4.56 14.16 16.18
CA GLY A 127 5.46 13.48 17.11
C GLY A 127 5.83 14.37 18.30
N GLU A 128 6.50 13.78 19.30
CA GLU A 128 6.89 14.47 20.55
C GLU A 128 7.65 15.77 20.33
N ASN A 129 8.60 15.79 19.38
CA ASN A 129 9.37 16.99 19.06
C ASN A 129 8.48 18.11 18.49
N ALA A 130 7.51 17.77 17.65
CA ALA A 130 6.59 18.76 17.08
C ALA A 130 5.68 19.34 18.16
N LEU A 131 5.18 18.50 19.08
CA LEU A 131 4.41 18.93 20.24
C LEU A 131 5.21 19.82 21.19
N ARG A 132 6.44 19.41 21.54
CA ARG A 132 7.34 20.17 22.44
C ARG A 132 7.70 21.54 21.89
N ASN A 133 7.93 21.62 20.58
CA ASN A 133 8.30 22.86 19.90
C ASN A 133 7.09 23.64 19.36
N ASN A 134 5.86 23.13 19.56
CA ASN A 134 4.60 23.68 19.04
C ASN A 134 4.61 23.93 17.53
N THR A 135 5.28 23.08 16.74
CA THR A 135 5.34 23.22 15.28
C THR A 135 4.14 22.58 14.56
N ASP A 136 3.13 22.14 15.30
CA ASP A 136 1.93 21.45 14.84
C ASP A 136 0.70 22.38 14.73
N HIS A 137 0.93 23.68 14.50
CA HIS A 137 -0.09 24.75 14.55
C HIS A 137 -1.41 24.47 13.80
N PHE A 138 -1.36 23.71 12.70
CA PHE A 138 -2.53 23.42 11.87
C PHE A 138 -3.20 22.06 12.17
N ILE A 139 -2.70 21.32 13.16
CA ILE A 139 -3.22 20.01 13.52
C ILE A 139 -4.03 20.12 14.81
N LYS A 140 -5.30 19.71 14.75
CA LYS A 140 -6.15 19.66 15.94
C LYS A 140 -5.73 18.48 16.82
N ARG A 141 -5.09 18.80 17.96
CA ARG A 141 -4.73 17.80 18.98
C ARG A 141 -5.98 17.11 19.55
N GLY A 142 -5.86 15.82 19.89
CA GLY A 142 -6.95 15.04 20.48
C GLY A 142 -8.13 14.75 19.55
N GLY A 143 -7.93 14.82 18.23
CA GLY A 143 -9.01 14.59 17.26
C GLY A 143 -9.42 13.13 17.07
N VAL A 144 -8.56 12.17 17.45
CA VAL A 144 -8.81 10.73 17.30
C VAL A 144 -8.33 10.01 18.55
N GLU A 145 -9.24 9.37 19.27
CA GLU A 145 -8.99 8.54 20.45
C GLU A 145 -9.34 7.07 20.20
N THR A 146 -10.23 6.80 19.24
CA THR A 146 -10.72 5.47 18.91
C THR A 146 -10.81 5.24 17.40
N MET A 147 -10.39 4.05 16.94
CA MET A 147 -10.39 3.69 15.53
C MET A 147 -10.89 2.25 15.33
N CYS A 148 -11.83 2.03 14.41
CA CYS A 148 -12.33 0.68 14.12
C CYS A 148 -11.29 -0.16 13.36
N PRO A 149 -11.41 -1.50 13.39
CA PRO A 149 -10.41 -2.40 12.79
C PRO A 149 -10.13 -2.14 11.30
N PRO A 150 -11.13 -1.90 10.42
CA PRO A 150 -10.86 -1.51 9.03
C PRO A 150 -9.98 -0.26 8.91
N CYS A 151 -10.25 0.78 9.69
CA CYS A 151 -9.45 2.00 9.68
C CYS A 151 -8.05 1.78 10.26
N CYS A 152 -7.91 0.92 11.28
CA CYS A 152 -6.59 0.53 11.80
C CYS A 152 -5.77 -0.21 10.75
N ALA A 153 -6.38 -1.14 10.01
CA ALA A 153 -5.71 -1.85 8.92
C ALA A 153 -5.25 -0.89 7.82
N THR A 154 -6.12 0.03 7.37
CA THR A 154 -5.73 1.02 6.37
C THR A 154 -4.62 1.94 6.87
N ALA A 155 -4.72 2.44 8.11
CA ALA A 155 -3.70 3.31 8.71
C ALA A 155 -2.36 2.58 8.86
N LEU A 156 -2.38 1.32 9.30
CA LEU A 156 -1.19 0.49 9.42
C LEU A 156 -0.55 0.26 8.05
N PHE A 157 -1.32 -0.14 7.04
CA PHE A 157 -0.80 -0.33 5.68
C PHE A 157 -0.23 0.99 5.13
N ALA A 158 -0.96 2.09 5.26
CA ALA A 158 -0.51 3.42 4.82
C ALA A 158 0.82 3.80 5.47
N LEU A 159 0.95 3.60 6.79
CA LEU A 159 2.16 3.92 7.53
C LEU A 159 3.32 2.99 7.11
N GLN A 160 3.11 1.70 6.97
CA GLN A 160 4.19 0.78 6.57
C GLN A 160 4.69 1.08 5.14
N THR A 161 3.76 1.31 4.23
CA THR A 161 4.01 1.50 2.79
C THR A 161 4.56 2.90 2.46
N ASN A 162 4.22 3.93 3.27
CA ASN A 162 4.61 5.32 3.02
C ASN A 162 5.34 6.00 4.19
N ALA A 163 5.80 5.23 5.20
CA ALA A 163 6.40 5.74 6.44
C ALA A 163 7.41 6.86 6.23
N PRO A 164 7.16 8.08 6.75
CA PRO A 164 8.18 9.12 6.84
C PRO A 164 9.25 8.75 7.88
N SER A 165 10.28 9.59 8.06
CA SER A 165 11.19 9.42 9.19
C SER A 165 10.42 9.60 10.50
N GLY A 166 10.59 8.68 11.46
CA GLY A 166 9.91 8.71 12.76
C GLY A 166 10.82 9.11 13.92
N GLY A 167 11.99 9.70 13.64
CA GLY A 167 13.03 9.91 14.63
C GLY A 167 13.98 8.71 14.77
N ALA A 168 14.81 8.74 15.83
CA ALA A 168 15.92 7.81 15.98
C ALA A 168 15.46 6.33 16.00
N GLY A 169 15.98 5.54 15.06
CA GLY A 169 15.72 4.10 14.95
C GLY A 169 14.37 3.74 14.30
N HIS A 170 13.48 4.69 14.05
CA HIS A 170 12.24 4.45 13.32
C HIS A 170 12.49 4.49 11.80
N ARG A 171 12.55 3.30 11.17
CA ARG A 171 12.88 3.11 9.73
C ARG A 171 11.79 3.61 8.78
N THR A 172 12.18 4.35 7.74
CA THR A 172 11.28 4.79 6.67
C THR A 172 10.76 3.61 5.85
N SER A 173 9.77 3.87 4.98
CA SER A 173 9.34 2.86 3.99
C SER A 173 10.49 2.37 3.11
N LEU A 174 10.28 1.23 2.45
CA LEU A 174 11.19 0.69 1.43
C LEU A 174 11.56 1.72 0.36
N ARG A 175 10.64 2.66 0.09
CA ARG A 175 10.84 3.73 -0.90
C ARG A 175 11.39 5.03 -0.30
N GLY A 176 11.84 5.01 0.95
CA GLY A 176 12.22 6.19 1.72
C GLY A 176 11.03 6.88 2.40
N GLY A 177 11.24 8.09 2.91
CA GLY A 177 10.23 8.84 3.65
C GLY A 177 9.38 9.74 2.76
N GLY A 178 8.07 9.47 2.66
CA GLY A 178 7.17 10.25 1.80
C GLY A 178 7.38 10.02 0.29
N PRO A 179 7.44 8.76 -0.18
CA PRO A 179 7.64 8.46 -1.59
C PRO A 179 6.47 8.96 -2.43
N LEU A 180 6.76 9.41 -3.65
CA LEU A 180 5.72 9.68 -4.63
C LEU A 180 5.23 8.35 -5.22
N THR A 181 3.91 8.20 -5.29
CA THR A 181 3.25 7.09 -5.98
C THR A 181 2.55 7.66 -7.20
N THR A 182 2.79 7.05 -8.36
CA THR A 182 2.09 7.37 -9.60
C THR A 182 1.28 6.15 -10.04
N VAL A 183 0.10 6.39 -10.58
CA VAL A 183 -0.81 5.35 -11.10
C VAL A 183 -1.34 5.80 -12.46
N VAL A 184 -1.45 4.86 -13.39
CA VAL A 184 -2.13 5.02 -14.67
C VAL A 184 -3.64 4.98 -14.42
N LEU A 185 -4.36 5.93 -14.99
CA LEU A 185 -5.82 5.98 -14.93
C LEU A 185 -6.39 5.67 -16.31
N GLY A 186 -7.61 5.13 -16.36
CA GLY A 186 -8.35 4.98 -17.61
C GLY A 186 -8.68 6.34 -18.25
N ASP A 187 -9.12 6.30 -19.50
CA ASP A 187 -9.39 7.47 -20.35
C ASP A 187 -10.59 8.35 -19.92
N GLY A 188 -11.23 8.01 -18.81
CA GLY A 188 -12.36 8.77 -18.26
C GLY A 188 -13.69 8.53 -18.99
N THR A 189 -13.79 7.51 -19.84
CA THR A 189 -15.05 7.12 -20.50
C THR A 189 -15.92 6.23 -19.60
N GLU A 190 -17.04 5.71 -20.11
CA GLU A 190 -17.94 4.80 -19.38
C GLU A 190 -17.21 3.55 -18.84
N SER A 191 -16.07 3.20 -19.43
CA SER A 191 -15.17 2.11 -19.05
C SER A 191 -14.11 2.53 -18.00
N ASN A 192 -14.48 3.35 -17.01
CA ASN A 192 -13.58 3.75 -15.94
C ASN A 192 -13.98 3.11 -14.61
N THR A 193 -13.67 1.82 -14.47
CA THR A 193 -13.94 1.04 -13.25
C THR A 193 -12.71 0.99 -12.34
N LEU A 194 -12.93 0.72 -11.05
CA LEU A 194 -11.86 0.50 -10.09
C LEU A 194 -11.00 -0.73 -10.46
N TRP A 195 -11.60 -1.77 -11.05
CA TRP A 195 -10.86 -2.92 -11.58
C TRP A 195 -9.88 -2.50 -12.66
N GLN A 196 -10.33 -1.77 -13.69
CA GLN A 196 -9.44 -1.32 -14.76
C GLN A 196 -8.32 -0.42 -14.23
N MET A 197 -8.63 0.47 -13.28
CA MET A 197 -7.59 1.24 -12.60
C MET A 197 -6.56 0.33 -11.92
N VAL A 198 -6.97 -0.71 -11.21
CA VAL A 198 -6.02 -1.66 -10.60
C VAL A 198 -5.22 -2.39 -11.69
N TRP A 199 -5.90 -2.97 -12.68
CA TRP A 199 -5.32 -3.83 -13.72
C TRP A 199 -4.36 -3.11 -14.67
N LEU A 200 -4.62 -1.83 -14.98
CA LEU A 200 -3.70 -0.97 -15.73
C LEU A 200 -2.34 -0.79 -15.02
N ASN A 201 -2.30 -0.98 -13.71
CA ASN A 201 -1.13 -0.79 -12.85
C ASN A 201 -0.51 -2.10 -12.37
N VAL A 202 -0.86 -3.23 -13.00
CA VAL A 202 -0.25 -4.55 -12.78
C VAL A 202 0.64 -4.88 -13.97
N LEU A 203 1.83 -5.40 -13.69
CA LEU A 203 2.81 -5.90 -14.65
C LEU A 203 2.63 -7.40 -14.83
N GLU A 204 3.00 -7.90 -16.01
CA GLU A 204 3.08 -9.35 -16.24
C GLU A 204 4.02 -10.01 -15.23
N GLU A 205 3.74 -11.25 -14.86
CA GLU A 205 4.46 -11.98 -13.82
C GLU A 205 5.98 -11.90 -14.04
N ASP A 206 6.41 -12.25 -15.25
CA ASP A 206 7.82 -12.30 -15.63
C ASP A 206 8.46 -10.89 -15.68
N THR A 207 7.72 -9.87 -16.10
CA THR A 207 8.15 -8.46 -16.04
C THR A 207 8.34 -8.01 -14.58
N PHE A 208 7.38 -8.32 -13.71
CA PHE A 208 7.43 -7.96 -12.30
C PHE A 208 8.58 -8.65 -11.56
N LEU A 209 8.74 -9.97 -11.74
CA LEU A 209 9.77 -10.76 -11.08
C LEU A 209 11.19 -10.33 -11.45
N ARG A 210 11.38 -9.77 -12.65
CA ARG A 210 12.67 -9.19 -13.10
C ARG A 210 12.88 -7.73 -12.72
N THR A 211 11.86 -7.05 -12.20
CA THR A 211 11.96 -5.61 -11.91
C THR A 211 12.89 -5.33 -10.73
N CYS A 212 12.62 -5.95 -9.57
CA CYS A 212 13.44 -5.79 -8.36
C CYS A 212 13.07 -6.85 -7.33
N GLY A 213 14.05 -7.32 -6.57
CA GLY A 213 13.89 -8.43 -5.63
C GLY A 213 14.54 -9.72 -6.14
N ASN A 214 14.42 -10.81 -5.38
CA ASN A 214 14.93 -12.12 -5.75
C ASN A 214 13.79 -13.11 -6.01
N PRO A 215 13.49 -13.45 -7.28
CA PRO A 215 12.40 -14.38 -7.61
C PRO A 215 12.65 -15.81 -7.12
N ALA A 216 13.89 -16.18 -6.75
CA ALA A 216 14.18 -17.48 -6.16
C ALA A 216 13.67 -17.61 -4.70
N LYS A 217 13.28 -16.50 -4.06
CA LYS A 217 12.71 -16.46 -2.71
C LYS A 217 11.21 -16.73 -2.74
N THR A 218 10.81 -17.99 -2.72
CA THR A 218 9.41 -18.38 -2.98
C THR A 218 8.57 -18.63 -1.72
N ALA A 219 9.20 -18.65 -0.53
CA ALA A 219 8.49 -18.88 0.73
C ALA A 219 7.50 -17.74 1.03
N GLU A 220 6.42 -18.04 1.76
CA GLU A 220 5.41 -17.03 2.04
C GLU A 220 5.94 -15.90 2.92
N GLU A 221 6.83 -16.20 3.86
CA GLU A 221 7.50 -15.21 4.71
C GLU A 221 8.47 -14.30 3.94
N ASP A 222 8.96 -14.72 2.79
CA ASP A 222 9.75 -13.88 1.89
C ASP A 222 8.86 -12.86 1.14
N LYS A 223 7.56 -13.16 1.00
CA LYS A 223 6.53 -12.29 0.40
C LYS A 223 5.86 -11.40 1.45
N PHE A 224 5.50 -11.99 2.59
CA PHE A 224 4.71 -11.43 3.68
C PHE A 224 5.53 -11.43 4.99
N PRO A 225 6.22 -10.31 5.32
CA PRO A 225 7.29 -10.31 6.32
C PRO A 225 6.83 -10.57 7.76
N TRP A 226 5.53 -10.44 8.03
CA TRP A 226 4.94 -10.68 9.34
C TRP A 226 4.64 -12.16 9.60
N LEU A 227 4.81 -13.05 8.61
CA LEU A 227 4.62 -14.51 8.78
C LEU A 227 5.78 -15.21 9.48
N ALA A 228 6.92 -14.55 9.65
CA ALA A 228 8.11 -15.07 10.33
C ALA A 228 8.61 -14.08 11.41
N PRO A 229 9.50 -14.51 12.32
CA PRO A 229 10.12 -13.61 13.29
C PRO A 229 10.66 -12.34 12.64
N THR A 230 10.22 -11.19 13.14
CA THR A 230 10.46 -9.88 12.52
C THR A 230 11.95 -9.63 12.32
N ARG A 231 12.38 -9.42 11.07
CA ARG A 231 13.74 -8.95 10.75
C ARG A 231 13.94 -7.57 11.37
N THR A 232 15.02 -7.40 12.13
CA THR A 232 15.35 -6.15 12.81
C THR A 232 16.66 -5.56 12.30
N SER A 233 16.87 -4.29 12.63
CA SER A 233 18.09 -3.54 12.31
C SER A 233 18.76 -2.96 13.56
N GLU A 234 18.61 -3.69 14.68
CA GLU A 234 19.28 -3.42 15.95
C GLU A 234 20.81 -3.43 15.74
N PRO A 235 21.59 -2.49 16.30
CA PRO A 235 23.02 -2.36 16.00
C PRO A 235 23.90 -3.62 16.24
N LYS A 236 23.47 -4.51 17.15
CA LYS A 236 24.25 -5.69 17.56
C LYS A 236 23.78 -7.01 16.97
N SER A 237 22.54 -7.09 16.51
CA SER A 237 21.89 -8.35 16.10
C SER A 237 21.05 -8.23 14.83
N GLY A 238 20.81 -7.00 14.37
CA GLY A 238 20.05 -6.72 13.18
C GLY A 238 20.89 -6.77 11.91
N ARG A 239 20.20 -6.69 10.78
CA ARG A 239 20.80 -6.65 9.45
C ARG A 239 19.98 -5.77 8.52
N GLU A 240 20.65 -5.18 7.55
CA GLU A 240 19.98 -4.49 6.44
C GLU A 240 19.28 -5.49 5.54
N THR A 241 18.31 -5.06 4.73
CA THR A 241 17.51 -5.90 3.83
C THR A 241 17.64 -5.36 2.42
N ASN A 242 18.34 -6.10 1.58
CA ASN A 242 18.58 -5.77 0.18
C ASN A 242 17.52 -6.45 -0.70
N PRO A 243 17.36 -6.02 -1.97
CA PRO A 243 16.49 -6.72 -2.92
C PRO A 243 16.80 -8.22 -3.06
N GLU A 244 18.07 -8.62 -2.96
CA GLU A 244 18.49 -10.02 -3.09
C GLU A 244 18.02 -10.94 -1.95
N ASP A 245 17.65 -10.36 -0.80
CA ASP A 245 17.26 -11.09 0.41
C ASP A 245 15.85 -11.69 0.33
N VAL A 246 14.98 -11.16 -0.53
CA VAL A 246 13.51 -11.27 -0.38
C VAL A 246 12.79 -11.32 -1.73
N HIS A 247 11.52 -11.75 -1.70
CA HIS A 247 10.71 -11.83 -2.91
C HIS A 247 10.32 -10.43 -3.44
N PRO A 248 10.20 -10.22 -4.77
CA PRO A 248 9.73 -8.97 -5.37
C PRO A 248 8.42 -8.41 -4.77
N ALA A 249 7.48 -9.29 -4.38
CA ALA A 249 6.22 -8.91 -3.75
C ALA A 249 6.38 -8.06 -2.48
N GLN A 250 7.51 -8.15 -1.77
CA GLN A 250 7.74 -7.34 -0.57
C GLN A 250 7.83 -5.83 -0.88
N MET A 251 7.98 -5.43 -2.15
CA MET A 251 7.81 -4.04 -2.55
C MET A 251 6.43 -3.47 -2.15
N PHE A 252 5.36 -4.27 -2.23
CA PHE A 252 4.01 -3.90 -1.79
C PHE A 252 3.76 -4.16 -0.30
N TRP A 253 4.51 -5.10 0.29
CA TRP A 253 4.28 -5.63 1.65
C TRP A 253 5.39 -5.28 2.64
N GLY A 254 6.16 -4.23 2.35
CA GLY A 254 7.28 -3.79 3.19
C GLY A 254 6.82 -3.44 4.61
N MET A 255 7.57 -3.88 5.62
CA MET A 255 7.18 -3.74 7.03
C MET A 255 8.28 -3.06 7.88
N PRO A 256 8.63 -1.80 7.58
CA PRO A 256 9.73 -1.10 8.26
C PRO A 256 9.45 -0.75 9.74
N ARG A 257 8.17 -0.57 10.11
CA ARG A 257 7.76 -0.23 11.48
C ARG A 257 7.41 -1.49 12.26
N ARG A 258 7.89 -1.57 13.49
CA ARG A 258 7.51 -2.63 14.43
C ARG A 258 6.34 -2.14 15.26
N ILE A 259 5.14 -2.57 14.90
CA ILE A 259 3.87 -2.11 15.48
C ILE A 259 3.07 -3.31 15.93
N ARG A 260 2.40 -3.21 17.08
CA ARG A 260 1.41 -4.19 17.53
C ARG A 260 0.16 -3.45 18.01
N LEU A 261 -0.98 -3.72 17.40
CA LEU A 261 -2.26 -3.13 17.81
C LEU A 261 -2.74 -3.81 19.09
N ASN A 262 -3.25 -3.01 20.04
CA ASN A 262 -3.89 -3.54 21.25
C ASN A 262 -5.34 -3.90 20.94
N LEU A 263 -5.55 -5.11 20.42
CA LEU A 263 -6.87 -5.62 20.05
C LEU A 263 -7.61 -6.30 21.20
N ASP A 264 -6.93 -6.54 22.31
CA ASP A 264 -7.49 -7.24 23.49
C ASP A 264 -8.30 -6.29 24.39
N ASP A 265 -7.96 -4.99 24.38
CA ASP A 265 -8.60 -3.93 25.19
C ASP A 265 -9.47 -2.98 24.34
N CYS A 266 -10.14 -3.51 23.31
CA CYS A 266 -11.02 -2.73 22.46
C CYS A 266 -12.27 -2.24 23.23
N VAL A 267 -12.77 -1.07 22.83
CA VAL A 267 -13.98 -0.46 23.40
C VAL A 267 -15.09 -0.41 22.35
N ARG A 268 -16.34 -0.56 22.77
CA ARG A 268 -17.48 -0.24 21.90
C ARG A 268 -17.58 1.28 21.79
N SER A 269 -17.32 1.84 20.62
CA SER A 269 -17.44 3.27 20.36
C SER A 269 -17.76 3.56 18.90
N ILE A 270 -17.98 4.84 18.60
CA ILE A 270 -18.01 5.33 17.23
C ILE A 270 -16.56 5.44 16.75
N CYS A 271 -16.27 4.95 15.55
CA CYS A 271 -14.97 5.18 14.93
C CYS A 271 -14.82 6.65 14.54
N GLU A 272 -13.83 7.34 15.07
CA GLU A 272 -13.62 8.78 14.80
C GLU A 272 -12.97 9.06 13.43
N ILE A 273 -12.65 8.01 12.67
CA ILE A 273 -12.17 8.11 11.29
C ILE A 273 -13.32 7.99 10.28
N CYS A 274 -14.12 6.94 10.38
CA CYS A 274 -15.16 6.64 9.38
C CYS A 274 -16.60 6.85 9.87
N GLY A 275 -16.79 7.22 11.13
CA GLY A 275 -18.11 7.40 11.74
C GLY A 275 -18.90 6.11 11.98
N ALA A 276 -18.30 4.92 11.75
CA ALA A 276 -18.98 3.65 11.99
C ALA A 276 -19.41 3.54 13.46
N LEU A 277 -20.71 3.35 13.66
CA LEU A 277 -21.32 3.22 14.97
C LEU A 277 -21.01 1.86 15.59
N ASP A 278 -21.00 1.82 16.92
CA ASP A 278 -20.91 0.60 17.73
C ASP A 278 -19.87 -0.40 17.18
N SER A 279 -18.65 0.09 16.98
CA SER A 279 -17.51 -0.70 16.51
C SER A 279 -16.62 -1.07 17.70
N ASN A 280 -15.95 -2.23 17.64
CA ASN A 280 -14.93 -2.59 18.60
C ASN A 280 -13.63 -1.82 18.29
N CYS A 281 -13.56 -0.57 18.74
CA CYS A 281 -12.49 0.34 18.40
C CYS A 281 -11.24 0.13 19.25
N VAL A 282 -10.10 0.29 18.59
CA VAL A 282 -8.76 0.29 19.18
C VAL A 282 -8.44 1.69 19.68
N ARG A 283 -7.87 1.79 20.88
CA ARG A 283 -7.47 3.07 21.51
C ARG A 283 -5.96 3.30 21.51
N ALA A 284 -5.20 2.21 21.47
CA ALA A 284 -3.76 2.25 21.62
C ALA A 284 -3.06 1.16 20.81
N TYR A 285 -1.77 1.35 20.62
CA TYR A 285 -0.88 0.36 20.05
C TYR A 285 0.50 0.49 20.70
N ARG A 286 1.32 -0.53 20.52
CA ARG A 286 2.73 -0.53 20.96
C ARG A 286 3.64 -0.50 19.75
N THR A 287 4.77 0.16 19.89
CA THR A 287 5.80 0.23 18.84
C THR A 287 7.18 0.03 19.44
N LYS A 288 8.10 -0.46 18.61
CA LYS A 288 9.54 -0.48 18.92
C LYS A 288 10.34 0.06 17.74
N ASN A 289 11.50 0.64 18.01
CA ASN A 289 12.45 1.08 16.99
C ASN A 289 13.17 -0.12 16.35
N TYR A 290 13.98 0.16 15.32
CA TYR A 290 14.84 -0.77 14.61
C TYR A 290 14.11 -1.95 13.93
N GLY A 291 13.02 -1.66 13.22
CA GLY A 291 12.37 -2.62 12.33
C GLY A 291 13.18 -2.97 11.08
N VAL A 292 12.52 -3.49 10.05
CA VAL A 292 13.19 -3.88 8.80
C VAL A 292 13.84 -2.65 8.17
N ASN A 293 15.15 -2.71 7.94
CA ASN A 293 15.90 -1.64 7.30
C ASN A 293 16.16 -1.99 5.84
N TYR A 294 15.31 -1.49 4.95
CA TYR A 294 15.46 -1.68 3.52
C TYR A 294 16.59 -0.79 2.98
N THR A 295 17.65 -1.40 2.46
CA THR A 295 18.78 -0.70 1.84
C THR A 295 19.05 -1.29 0.45
N GLY A 296 19.90 -0.63 -0.32
CA GLY A 296 20.20 -1.03 -1.70
C GLY A 296 19.24 -0.46 -2.76
N PRO A 297 19.45 -0.85 -4.02
CA PRO A 297 18.81 -0.25 -5.19
C PRO A 297 17.37 -0.78 -5.41
N TRP A 298 16.46 -0.39 -4.51
CA TRP A 298 15.04 -0.73 -4.68
C TRP A 298 14.44 0.02 -5.87
N HIS A 299 13.72 -0.72 -6.73
CA HIS A 299 13.03 -0.17 -7.90
C HIS A 299 11.53 -0.50 -7.82
N HIS A 300 10.80 0.27 -7.01
CA HIS A 300 9.40 -0.02 -6.73
C HIS A 300 8.51 0.33 -7.93
N PRO A 301 7.61 -0.57 -8.39
CA PRO A 301 6.92 -0.41 -9.66
C PRO A 301 6.04 0.85 -9.73
N LEU A 302 5.46 1.27 -8.60
CA LEU A 302 4.58 2.45 -8.49
C LEU A 302 5.30 3.78 -8.21
N SER A 303 6.63 3.80 -8.10
CA SER A 303 7.36 5.02 -7.78
C SER A 303 8.26 5.46 -8.93
N PRO A 304 8.25 6.74 -9.30
CA PRO A 304 9.27 7.29 -10.19
C PRO A 304 10.62 7.33 -9.46
N HIS A 305 11.71 7.21 -10.21
CA HIS A 305 13.06 7.18 -9.66
C HIS A 305 13.94 8.27 -10.27
N THR A 306 14.96 8.65 -9.53
CA THR A 306 16.10 9.40 -10.06
C THR A 306 17.36 8.59 -9.88
N ARG A 307 18.26 8.61 -10.86
CA ARG A 307 19.54 7.90 -10.77
C ARG A 307 20.58 8.80 -10.11
N LYS A 308 21.09 8.39 -8.96
CA LYS A 308 22.24 9.02 -8.29
C LYS A 308 23.40 8.05 -8.34
N GLU A 309 24.49 8.43 -9.01
CA GLU A 309 25.67 7.56 -9.18
C GLU A 309 25.29 6.18 -9.78
N GLY A 310 24.31 6.16 -10.69
CA GLY A 310 23.79 4.93 -11.31
C GLY A 310 22.75 4.17 -10.48
N ILE A 311 22.58 4.50 -9.19
CA ILE A 311 21.64 3.82 -8.28
C ILE A 311 20.26 4.48 -8.37
N PRO A 312 19.17 3.72 -8.58
CA PRO A 312 17.82 4.26 -8.56
C PRO A 312 17.42 4.66 -7.14
N VAL A 313 16.92 5.88 -6.99
CA VAL A 313 16.40 6.42 -5.73
C VAL A 313 14.99 6.93 -5.97
N PRO A 314 13.98 6.48 -5.19
CA PRO A 314 12.61 6.94 -5.36
C PRO A 314 12.50 8.46 -5.24
N VAL A 315 11.69 9.08 -6.10
CA VAL A 315 11.36 10.50 -6.00
C VAL A 315 10.36 10.69 -4.86
N HIS A 316 10.61 11.68 -4.01
CA HIS A 316 9.74 12.01 -2.88
C HIS A 316 8.89 13.24 -3.17
N ALA A 317 7.69 13.29 -2.60
CA ALA A 317 6.83 14.46 -2.70
C ALA A 317 7.55 15.69 -2.12
N GLN A 318 7.45 16.84 -2.80
CA GLN A 318 8.11 18.08 -2.41
C GLN A 318 7.10 19.13 -1.96
N PRO A 319 7.48 20.03 -1.03
CA PRO A 319 6.70 21.23 -0.75
C PRO A 319 6.40 22.00 -2.05
N GLY A 320 5.14 22.34 -2.28
CA GLY A 320 4.67 23.00 -3.50
C GLY A 320 3.99 22.07 -4.53
N GLY A 321 3.95 20.76 -4.27
CA GLY A 321 3.15 19.81 -5.05
C GLY A 321 3.69 19.52 -6.46
N VAL A 322 2.87 18.83 -7.26
CA VAL A 322 3.21 18.41 -8.63
C VAL A 322 2.72 19.47 -9.62
N SER A 323 3.65 20.17 -10.25
CA SER A 323 3.41 21.06 -11.39
C SER A 323 4.01 20.54 -12.70
N TYR A 324 3.70 21.21 -13.82
CA TYR A 324 4.14 20.84 -15.18
C TYR A 324 5.67 20.62 -15.31
N ARG A 325 6.49 21.33 -14.52
CA ARG A 325 7.95 21.15 -14.53
C ARG A 325 8.42 19.75 -14.11
N HIS A 326 7.55 18.95 -13.50
CA HIS A 326 7.80 17.56 -13.10
C HIS A 326 7.17 16.56 -14.06
N TRP A 327 6.46 17.00 -15.10
CA TRP A 327 5.84 16.10 -16.06
C TRP A 327 6.88 15.15 -16.68
N LEU A 328 8.02 15.71 -17.09
CA LEU A 328 9.24 14.94 -17.36
C LEU A 328 9.77 14.34 -16.05
N GLY A 329 9.99 13.04 -16.06
CA GLY A 329 10.32 12.18 -14.93
C GLY A 329 9.10 11.52 -14.26
N LEU A 330 7.87 11.96 -14.55
CA LEU A 330 6.64 11.31 -14.06
C LEU A 330 5.88 10.56 -15.15
N VAL A 331 5.92 11.07 -16.39
CA VAL A 331 5.23 10.47 -17.56
C VAL A 331 6.24 9.96 -18.59
N GLN A 332 7.33 10.70 -18.81
CA GLN A 332 8.42 10.33 -19.72
C GLN A 332 9.76 10.45 -18.98
N GLU A 333 10.79 9.77 -19.46
CA GLU A 333 12.14 9.98 -18.98
C GLU A 333 12.59 11.45 -19.14
N ASP A 334 13.30 11.94 -18.13
CA ASP A 334 14.00 13.22 -18.11
C ASP A 334 15.50 12.93 -18.00
N GLU A 335 16.16 12.77 -19.14
CA GLU A 335 17.61 12.52 -19.20
C GLU A 335 18.40 13.62 -18.48
N LYS A 336 17.98 14.89 -18.62
CA LYS A 336 18.68 16.05 -18.04
C LYS A 336 18.70 16.01 -16.52
N ARG A 337 17.63 15.48 -15.90
CA ARG A 337 17.55 15.33 -14.44
C ARG A 337 17.77 13.89 -13.98
N SER A 338 18.11 13.00 -14.91
CA SER A 338 18.22 11.56 -14.69
C SER A 338 17.02 11.02 -13.91
N ARG A 339 15.80 11.38 -14.34
CA ARG A 339 14.55 10.91 -13.74
C ARG A 339 13.81 10.00 -14.71
N GLU A 340 13.26 8.93 -14.18
CA GLU A 340 12.47 7.96 -14.91
C GLU A 340 11.08 7.84 -14.25
N PRO A 341 10.02 7.71 -15.04
CA PRO A 341 8.69 7.45 -14.51
C PRO A 341 8.65 6.11 -13.77
N SER A 342 7.61 5.88 -12.98
CA SER A 342 7.40 4.59 -12.34
C SER A 342 7.32 3.46 -13.38
N ARG A 343 7.80 2.26 -13.05
CA ARG A 343 7.88 1.12 -13.99
C ARG A 343 6.55 0.85 -14.70
N ILE A 344 5.43 0.93 -13.99
CA ILE A 344 4.09 0.74 -14.57
C ILE A 344 3.72 1.81 -15.61
N VAL A 345 4.10 3.07 -15.39
CA VAL A 345 3.85 4.17 -16.35
C VAL A 345 4.74 4.01 -17.58
N HIS A 346 6.02 3.68 -17.37
CA HIS A 346 6.92 3.34 -18.47
C HIS A 346 6.38 2.18 -19.30
N HIS A 347 6.01 1.07 -18.64
CA HIS A 347 5.50 -0.13 -19.31
C HIS A 347 4.20 0.15 -20.07
N PHE A 348 3.29 0.91 -19.47
CA PHE A 348 2.05 1.31 -20.13
C PHE A 348 2.33 2.10 -21.41
N ARG A 349 3.24 3.08 -21.37
CA ARG A 349 3.53 3.92 -22.54
C ARG A 349 4.19 3.16 -23.68
N GLU A 350 5.10 2.26 -23.37
CA GLU A 350 5.86 1.54 -24.40
C GLU A 350 5.06 0.38 -25.01
N ASN A 351 4.20 -0.28 -24.23
CA ASN A 351 3.55 -1.54 -24.66
C ASN A 351 2.03 -1.45 -24.79
N ARG A 352 1.36 -0.60 -24.01
CA ARG A 352 -0.12 -0.60 -23.87
C ARG A 352 -0.79 0.66 -24.42
N GLN A 353 -0.07 1.77 -24.51
CA GLN A 353 -0.55 2.99 -25.13
C GLN A 353 -0.53 2.78 -26.65
N LYS A 354 -1.68 2.38 -27.21
CA LYS A 354 -1.86 2.30 -28.66
C LYS A 354 -1.50 3.68 -29.24
N ALA A 355 -0.53 3.72 -30.16
CA ALA A 355 -0.27 4.93 -30.91
C ALA A 355 -1.56 5.31 -31.63
N GLU A 356 -2.05 6.53 -31.42
CA GLU A 356 -3.03 7.08 -32.35
C GLU A 356 -2.40 7.00 -33.73
N ASP A 357 -3.12 6.40 -34.68
CA ASP A 357 -2.70 6.33 -36.08
C ASP A 357 -2.26 7.74 -36.51
N PRO A 358 -0.99 7.97 -36.84
CA PRO A 358 -0.50 9.29 -37.22
C PRO A 358 -1.16 9.83 -38.50
N PHE A 359 -2.04 9.05 -39.14
CA PHE A 359 -2.82 9.41 -40.31
C PHE A 359 -4.34 9.60 -40.08
N ARG A 360 -4.80 9.74 -38.82
CA ARG A 360 -6.19 10.16 -38.53
C ARG A 360 -6.39 11.66 -38.38
#